data_AF-D9PLP3-F1
#
_entry.id   AF-D9PLP3-F1
#
_cell.length_a   1.000
_cell.length_b   1.000
_cell.length_c   1.000
_cell.angle_alpha   90.00
_cell.angle_beta   90.00
_cell.angle_gamma   90.00
#
_symmetry.space_group_name_H-M   'P 1'
#
loop_
_entity.id
_entity.type
_entity.pdbx_description
1 polymer ?
#
loop_
_entity_poly.entity_id
_entity_poly.type
_entity_poly.pdbx_seq_one_letter_code
_entity_poly.pdbx_strand_id
1 'polypeptide(L)'
;MNSSRSYSLGKIPDQDREQAFQDLLSAAQAAAAKAHGDASEIGFSYSLAPKGAVYPFSDLEVSCLIQKADASQGKRLCADFFKAVDAGFRNLMKDD
;
A
#
# COMPACT_ATOMS: atom_id res chain seq x y z
N MET A 1 -6.19 -12.49 -7.16
CA MET A 1 -7.30 -11.52 -7.10
C MET A 1 -6.67 -10.21 -6.68
N ASN A 2 -6.76 -9.17 -7.51
CA ASN A 2 -5.94 -7.96 -7.36
C ASN A 2 -6.85 -6.80 -6.96
N SER A 3 -6.54 -6.15 -5.84
CA SER A 3 -7.21 -4.93 -5.39
C SER A 3 -6.21 -3.80 -5.43
N SER A 4 -6.55 -2.69 -6.08
CA SER A 4 -5.69 -1.52 -6.16
C SER A 4 -6.35 -0.29 -5.52
N ARG A 5 -5.52 0.65 -5.07
CA ARG A 5 -5.94 1.97 -4.58
C ARG A 5 -4.96 3.03 -5.04
N SER A 6 -5.48 4.22 -5.30
CA SER A 6 -4.68 5.38 -5.70
C SER A 6 -4.47 6.32 -4.52
N TYR A 7 -3.25 6.84 -4.39
CA TYR A 7 -2.84 7.80 -3.37
C TYR A 7 -2.17 9.00 -4.05
N SER A 8 -2.68 10.19 -3.80
CA SER A 8 -2.12 11.44 -4.32
C SER A 8 -1.18 12.04 -3.28
N LEU A 9 0.14 11.93 -3.48
CA LEU A 9 1.14 12.45 -2.55
C LEU A 9 1.30 13.97 -2.65
N GLY A 10 1.00 14.57 -3.80
CA GLY A 10 1.13 16.01 -3.99
C GLY A 10 1.63 16.35 -5.39
N LYS A 11 1.49 17.61 -5.81
CA LYS A 11 1.82 18.03 -7.19
C LYS A 11 3.30 18.35 -7.40
N ILE A 12 4.08 18.41 -6.32
CA ILE A 12 5.50 18.75 -6.33
C ILE A 12 6.32 17.59 -5.77
N PRO A 13 7.58 17.43 -6.19
CA PRO A 13 8.48 16.44 -5.61
C PRO A 13 8.71 16.72 -4.13
N ASP A 14 8.58 15.68 -3.31
CA ASP A 14 8.77 15.75 -1.86
C ASP A 14 9.33 14.41 -1.40
N GLN A 15 10.67 14.34 -1.34
CA GLN A 15 11.38 13.10 -1.04
C GLN A 15 11.05 12.57 0.36
N ASP A 16 10.84 13.46 1.33
CA ASP A 16 10.52 13.06 2.70
C ASP A 16 9.13 12.40 2.75
N ARG A 17 8.15 12.98 2.04
CA ARG A 17 6.80 12.43 1.91
C ARG A 17 6.78 11.11 1.14
N GLU A 18 7.53 11.03 0.05
CA GLU A 18 7.67 9.81 -0.76
C GLU A 18 8.29 8.67 0.06
N GLN A 19 9.35 8.97 0.82
CA GLN A 19 9.99 7.99 1.70
C GLN A 19 9.05 7.56 2.83
N ALA A 20 8.38 8.51 3.49
CA ALA A 20 7.42 8.21 4.55
C ALA A 20 6.25 7.37 4.04
N PHE A 21 5.81 7.57 2.80
CA PHE A 21 4.80 6.72 2.17
C PHE A 21 5.33 5.30 1.88
N GLN A 22 6.57 5.14 1.43
CA GLN A 22 7.19 3.82 1.24
C GLN A 22 7.36 3.07 2.58
N ASP A 23 7.76 3.77 3.63
CA ASP A 23 7.90 3.21 4.98
C ASP A 23 6.53 2.78 5.52
N LEU A 24 5.48 3.58 5.28
CA LEU A 24 4.10 3.24 5.61
C LEU A 24 3.63 1.96 4.93
N LEU A 25 3.92 1.79 3.62
CA LEU A 25 3.54 0.59 2.89
C LEU A 25 4.25 -0.66 3.44
N SER A 26 5.54 -0.53 3.74
CA SER A 26 6.35 -1.60 4.34
C SER A 26 5.80 -1.99 5.72
N ALA A 27 5.46 -1.01 6.55
CA ALA A 27 4.87 -1.22 7.87
C ALA A 27 3.47 -1.87 7.78
N ALA A 28 2.62 -1.41 6.85
CA ALA A 28 1.30 -1.97 6.61
C ALA A 28 1.37 -3.42 6.11
N GLN A 29 2.34 -3.73 5.23
CA GLN A 29 2.59 -5.10 4.77
C GLN A 29 2.96 -6.02 5.94
N ALA A 30 3.90 -5.59 6.78
CA ALA A 30 4.34 -6.35 7.95
C ALA A 30 3.22 -6.55 8.98
N ALA A 31 2.37 -5.53 9.19
CA ALA A 31 1.21 -5.63 10.08
C ALA A 31 0.16 -6.62 9.56
N ALA A 32 -0.16 -6.55 8.26
CA ALA A 32 -1.11 -7.48 7.63
C ALA A 32 -0.57 -8.93 7.65
N ALA A 33 0.73 -9.11 7.39
CA ALA A 33 1.37 -10.42 7.50
C ALA A 33 1.24 -11.00 8.92
N LYS A 34 1.56 -10.23 9.96
CA LYS A 34 1.45 -10.70 11.35
C LYS A 34 0.02 -11.08 11.75
N ALA A 35 -0.98 -10.37 11.24
CA ALA A 35 -2.38 -10.60 11.60
C ALA A 35 -2.97 -11.88 10.96
N HIS A 36 -2.42 -12.35 9.84
CA HIS A 36 -2.97 -13.48 9.06
C HIS A 36 -2.07 -14.73 9.05
N GLY A 37 -0.94 -14.73 9.77
CA GLY A 37 0.08 -15.79 9.70
C GLY A 37 1.11 -15.51 8.60
N ASP A 38 2.21 -16.26 8.56
CA ASP A 38 3.38 -15.95 7.72
C ASP A 38 3.00 -15.62 6.27
N ALA A 39 3.08 -14.34 5.89
CA ALA A 39 2.67 -13.85 4.57
C ALA A 39 3.40 -14.53 3.40
N SER A 40 4.58 -15.11 3.67
CA SER A 40 5.34 -15.94 2.74
C SER A 40 4.60 -17.23 2.37
N GLU A 41 3.81 -17.81 3.27
CA GLU A 41 3.01 -19.01 2.98
C GLU A 41 1.78 -18.70 2.12
N ILE A 42 1.24 -17.49 2.25
CA ILE A 42 0.06 -16.96 1.53
C ILE A 42 0.48 -16.35 0.17
N GLY A 43 1.76 -16.02 0.00
CA GLY A 43 2.30 -15.39 -1.19
C GLY A 43 1.78 -13.96 -1.38
N PHE A 44 1.72 -13.20 -0.29
CA PHE A 44 1.31 -11.80 -0.31
C PHE A 44 2.47 -10.87 -0.69
N SER A 45 2.22 -10.02 -1.67
CA SER A 45 3.07 -8.88 -2.02
C SER A 45 2.22 -7.67 -2.42
N TYR A 46 2.85 -6.51 -2.53
CA TYR A 46 2.22 -5.35 -3.16
C TYR A 46 3.11 -4.82 -4.30
N SER A 47 2.49 -4.14 -5.25
CA SER A 47 3.21 -3.37 -6.26
C SER A 47 2.80 -1.91 -6.22
N LEU A 48 3.69 -1.06 -6.71
CA LEU A 48 3.54 0.38 -6.75
C LEU A 48 3.74 0.85 -8.18
N ALA A 49 2.78 1.58 -8.72
CA ALA A 49 2.81 2.09 -10.08
C ALA A 49 2.59 3.61 -10.07
N PRO A 50 3.57 4.41 -10.54
CA PRO A 50 3.38 5.85 -10.69
C PRO A 50 2.35 6.15 -11.79
N LYS A 51 1.47 7.12 -11.52
CA LYS A 51 0.37 7.55 -12.40
C LYS A 51 0.36 9.06 -12.63
N GLY A 52 1.25 9.81 -11.99
CA GLY A 52 1.27 11.25 -12.13
C GLY A 52 1.59 11.70 -13.56
N ALA A 53 0.80 12.63 -14.08
CA ALA A 53 0.92 13.11 -15.45
C ALA A 53 2.12 14.05 -15.68
N VAL A 54 2.48 14.82 -14.66
CA VAL A 54 3.58 15.80 -14.71
C VAL A 54 4.75 15.32 -13.86
N TYR A 55 4.46 14.94 -12.61
CA TYR A 55 5.43 14.32 -11.72
C TYR A 55 4.98 12.89 -11.41
N PRO A 56 5.71 11.83 -11.84
CA PRO A 56 5.22 10.46 -11.78
C PRO A 56 4.76 9.99 -10.39
N PHE A 57 5.43 10.45 -9.32
CA PHE A 57 5.13 10.10 -7.93
C PHE A 57 4.07 11.00 -7.29
N SER A 58 3.50 11.96 -8.03
CA SER A 58 2.36 12.76 -7.54
C SER A 58 1.16 11.91 -7.21
N ASP A 59 0.98 10.83 -7.97
CA ASP A 59 -0.10 9.86 -7.84
C ASP A 59 0.46 8.46 -7.96
N LEU A 60 0.18 7.62 -6.98
CA LEU A 60 0.64 6.25 -6.90
C LEU A 60 -0.54 5.30 -6.84
N GLU A 61 -0.54 4.32 -7.74
CA GLU A 61 -1.42 3.16 -7.64
C GLU A 61 -0.70 2.06 -6.88
N VAL A 62 -1.26 1.67 -5.73
CA VAL A 62 -0.79 0.54 -4.92
C VAL A 62 -1.71 -0.64 -5.17
N SER A 63 -1.15 -1.76 -5.60
CA SER A 63 -1.90 -3.00 -5.86
C SER A 63 -1.51 -4.08 -4.87
N CYS A 64 -2.50 -4.73 -4.25
CA CYS A 64 -2.32 -5.93 -3.46
C CYS A 64 -2.30 -7.16 -4.36
N LEU A 65 -1.25 -7.99 -4.23
CA LEU A 65 -1.00 -9.18 -5.03
C LEU A 65 -1.00 -10.41 -4.09
N ILE A 66 -1.81 -11.41 -4.42
CA ILE A 66 -1.89 -12.68 -3.67
C ILE A 66 -1.64 -13.82 -4.65
N GLN A 67 -0.59 -14.61 -4.39
CA GLN A 67 -0.18 -15.72 -5.28
C GLN A 67 -0.97 -17.01 -5.04
N LYS A 68 -1.36 -17.35 -3.79
CA LYS A 68 -2.16 -18.57 -3.51
C LYS A 68 -3.67 -18.33 -3.60
N ALA A 69 -4.37 -19.36 -4.06
CA ALA A 69 -5.79 -19.36 -4.41
C ALA A 69 -6.76 -19.32 -3.22
N ASP A 70 -6.31 -19.15 -1.96
CA ASP A 70 -7.23 -18.96 -0.84
C ASP A 70 -7.81 -17.54 -0.86
N ALA A 71 -8.73 -17.33 -1.80
CA ALA A 71 -9.29 -16.04 -2.16
C ALA A 71 -9.99 -15.34 -0.98
N SER A 72 -10.43 -16.09 0.03
CA SER A 72 -11.09 -15.55 1.21
C SER A 72 -10.08 -14.94 2.19
N GLN A 73 -8.98 -15.63 2.48
CA GLN A 73 -7.91 -15.09 3.30
C GLN A 73 -7.18 -13.94 2.59
N GLY A 74 -6.88 -14.10 1.30
CA GLY A 74 -6.23 -13.05 0.50
C GLY A 74 -7.04 -11.75 0.45
N LYS A 75 -8.38 -11.82 0.33
CA LYS A 75 -9.25 -10.63 0.38
C LYS A 75 -9.18 -9.91 1.72
N ARG A 76 -9.22 -10.65 2.84
CA ARG A 76 -9.13 -10.06 4.18
C ARG A 76 -7.77 -9.41 4.41
N LEU A 77 -6.70 -10.09 3.99
CA LEU A 77 -5.35 -9.56 4.07
C LEU A 77 -5.21 -8.25 3.28
N CYS A 78 -5.64 -8.23 2.01
CA CYS A 78 -5.61 -6.99 1.22
C CYS A 78 -6.45 -5.87 1.85
N ALA A 79 -7.61 -6.20 2.44
CA ALA A 79 -8.45 -5.22 3.12
C ALA A 79 -7.76 -4.63 4.36
N ASP A 80 -7.12 -5.45 5.18
CA ASP A 80 -6.39 -5.01 6.38
C ASP A 80 -5.14 -4.21 6.01
N PHE A 81 -4.41 -4.64 4.97
CA PHE A 81 -3.32 -3.87 4.39
C PHE A 81 -3.78 -2.47 3.99
N PHE A 82 -4.81 -2.36 3.15
CA PHE A 82 -5.28 -1.04 2.71
C PHE A 82 -5.87 -0.20 3.84
N LYS A 83 -6.51 -0.83 4.84
CA LYS A 83 -6.99 -0.11 6.03
C LYS A 83 -5.84 0.54 6.80
N ALA A 84 -4.71 -0.16 6.95
CA ALA A 84 -3.53 0.37 7.60
C ALA A 84 -2.90 1.50 6.77
N VAL A 85 -2.78 1.32 5.45
CA VAL A 85 -2.26 2.36 4.55
C VAL A 85 -3.14 3.61 4.57
N ASP A 86 -4.46 3.48 4.47
CA ASP A 86 -5.38 4.62 4.53
C ASP A 86 -5.25 5.41 5.84
N ALA A 87 -5.07 4.71 6.96
CA ALA A 87 -4.94 5.33 8.26
C ALA A 87 -3.63 6.11 8.38
N GLY A 88 -2.50 5.52 7.96
CA GLY A 88 -1.21 6.21 7.96
C GLY A 88 -1.14 7.34 6.94
N PHE A 89 -1.71 7.15 5.75
CA PHE A 89 -1.75 8.17 4.70
C PHE A 89 -2.52 9.41 5.15
N ARG A 90 -3.66 9.24 5.83
CA ARG A 90 -4.38 10.37 6.43
C ARG A 90 -3.57 11.13 7.48
N ASN A 91 -2.63 10.49 8.15
CA ASN A 91 -1.74 11.17 9.09
C ASN A 91 -0.60 11.87 8.33
N LEU A 92 -0.02 11.22 7.32
CA LEU A 92 1.01 11.81 6.46
C LEU A 92 0.53 13.10 5.78
N MET A 93 -0.74 13.13 5.35
CA MET A 93 -1.34 14.29 4.68
C MET A 93 -1.85 15.39 5.62
N LYS A 94 -1.75 15.22 6.94
CA LYS A 94 -2.18 16.24 7.93
C LYS A 94 -1.06 17.19 8.34
N ASP A 95 0.19 16.86 8.01
CA ASP A 95 1.37 17.70 8.27
C ASP A 95 1.61 18.76 7.16
N ASP A 96 0.62 19.01 6.29
CA ASP A 96 0.63 20.04 5.22
C ASP A 96 -0.31 21.21 5.57
#